data_AF-A0A6M0D0M3-F1
#
_entry.id   AF-A0A6M0D0M3-F1
#
_cell.length_a   1.000
_cell.length_b   1.000
_cell.length_c   1.000
_cell.angle_alpha   90.00
_cell.angle_beta   90.00
_cell.angle_gamma   90.00
#
_symmetry.space_group_name_H-M   'P 1'
#
loop_
_entity.id
_entity.type
_entity.pdbx_description
1 polymer ?
#
loop_
_entity_poly.entity_id
_entity_poly.type
_entity_poly.pdbx_seq_one_letter_code
_entity_poly.pdbx_strand_id
1 'polypeptide(L)' 'INVTSPTCIREIDNAYGTQIGALLMDAIDRKLKAR' A
#
# COMPACT_ATOMS: atom_id res chain seq x y z
N ILE A 1 -4.38 8.67 1.05
CA ILE A 1 -4.59 7.38 1.74
C ILE A 1 -4.79 7.71 3.21
N ASN A 2 -6.03 7.71 3.69
CA ASN A 2 -6.31 7.94 5.09
C ASN A 2 -5.97 6.66 5.86
N VAL A 3 -4.82 6.63 6.54
CA VAL A 3 -4.31 5.42 7.24
C VAL A 3 -5.03 5.13 8.57
N THR A 4 -6.01 5.95 8.95
CA THR A 4 -6.71 5.90 10.23
C THR A 4 -8.20 5.52 10.12
N SER A 5 -8.71 5.20 8.93
CA SER A 5 -10.14 4.89 8.73
C SER A 5 -10.34 3.77 7.68
N PRO A 6 -11.37 2.91 7.82
CA PRO A 6 -11.34 1.51 7.45
C PRO A 6 -11.78 1.26 6.00
N THR A 7 -11.44 2.13 5.06
CA THR A 7 -11.42 1.66 3.67
C THR A 7 -10.24 0.72 3.58
N CYS A 8 -10.48 -0.54 3.94
CA CYS A 8 -9.45 -1.54 4.04
C CYS A 8 -8.88 -1.69 2.64
N ILE A 9 -7.73 -1.08 2.42
CA ILE A 9 -6.85 -1.41 1.29
C ILE A 9 -6.77 -2.93 1.15
N ARG A 10 -6.82 -3.67 2.27
CA ARG A 10 -6.96 -5.13 2.34
C ARG A 10 -8.19 -5.72 1.63
N GLU A 11 -9.36 -5.11 1.76
CA GLU A 11 -10.59 -5.56 1.11
C GLU A 11 -10.52 -5.35 -0.40
N ILE A 12 -9.99 -4.21 -0.84
CA ILE A 12 -9.74 -3.93 -2.26
C ILE A 12 -8.66 -4.87 -2.79
N ASP A 13 -7.60 -5.10 -2.02
CA ASP A 13 -6.50 -5.99 -2.41
C ASP A 13 -6.95 -7.43 -2.56
N ASN A 14 -7.80 -7.91 -1.65
CA ASN A 14 -8.38 -9.23 -1.72
C ASN A 14 -9.41 -9.37 -2.85
N ALA A 15 -10.18 -8.30 -3.15
CA ALA A 15 -11.19 -8.33 -4.19
C ALA A 15 -10.60 -8.21 -5.62
N TYR A 16 -9.52 -7.45 -5.78
CA TYR A 16 -8.97 -7.12 -7.10
C TYR A 16 -7.54 -7.65 -7.33
N GLY A 17 -6.90 -8.26 -6.34
CA GLY A 17 -5.56 -8.84 -6.47
C GLY A 17 -4.47 -7.79 -6.77
N THR A 18 -4.71 -6.53 -6.40
CA THR A 18 -3.94 -5.37 -6.85
C THR A 18 -2.56 -5.20 -6.19
N GLN A 19 -2.26 -6.01 -5.17
CA GLN A 19 -1.06 -5.96 -4.33
C GLN A 19 -0.67 -4.54 -3.87
N ILE A 20 -1.65 -3.71 -3.51
CA ILE A 20 -1.48 -2.29 -3.18
C ILE A 20 -0.53 -2.12 -1.98
N GLY A 21 -0.58 -3.06 -1.03
CA GLY A 21 0.33 -3.07 0.12
C GLY A 21 1.80 -3.27 -0.29
N ALA A 22 2.07 -4.15 -1.26
CA ALA A 22 3.41 -4.37 -1.77
C ALA A 22 3.94 -3.15 -2.52
N LEU A 23 3.11 -2.55 -3.39
CA LEU A 23 3.44 -1.32 -4.12
C LEU A 23 3.77 -0.15 -3.19
N LEU A 24 3.04 -0.03 -2.07
CA LEU A 24 3.31 0.98 -1.05
C LEU A 24 4.66 0.77 -0.37
N MET A 25 4.96 -0.47 0.02
CA MET A 25 6.24 -0.80 0.66
C MET A 25 7.42 -0.60 -0.30
N ASP A 26 7.28 -0.98 -1.57
CA ASP A 26 8.30 -0.73 -2.61
C ASP A 26 8.55 0.78 -2.81
N ALA A 27 7.50 1.59 -2.83
CA ALA A 27 7.63 3.04 -2.96
C ALA A 27 8.31 3.67 -1.74
N ILE A 28 8.05 3.15 -0.53
CA ILE A 28 8.71 3.57 0.71
C ILE A 28 10.19 3.20 0.69
N ASP A 29 10.54 1.96 0.33
CA ASP A 29 11.92 1.49 0.25
C ASP A 29 12.74 2.29 -0.76
N ARG A 30 12.17 2.56 -1.95
CA ARG A 30 12.80 3.45 -2.95
C ARG A 30 13.07 4.85 -2.42
N LYS A 31 12.13 5.43 -1.67
CA LYS A 31 12.31 6.76 -1.06
C LYS A 31 13.35 6.76 0.07
N LEU A 32 13.43 5.69 0.84
CA LEU A 32 14.43 5.51 1.89
C LEU A 32 15.83 5.34 1.30
N LYS A 33 15.99 4.52 0.26
CA LYS A 33 17.27 4.32 -0.45
C LYS A 33 17.75 5.55 -1.21
N ALA A 34 16.85 6.47 -1.55
CA ALA A 34 17.18 7.73 -2.20
C ALA A 34 17.63 8.83 -1.22
N ARG A 35 17.62 8.57 0.10
CA ARG A 35 18.23 9.45 1.12
C ARG A 35 19.63 8.96 1.46
#